data_AF-A0A0U5F0D6-F1
#
_entry.id   AF-A0A0U5F0D6-F1
#
_cell.length_a   1.000
_cell.length_b   1.000
_cell.length_c   1.000
_cell.angle_alpha   90.00
_cell.angle_beta   90.00
_cell.angle_gamma   90.00
#
_symmetry.space_group_name_H-M   'P 1'
#
loop_
_entity.id
_entity.type
_entity.pdbx_description
1 polymer ?
#
loop_
_entity_poly.entity_id
_entity_poly.type
_entity_poly.pdbx_seq_one_letter_code
_entity_poly.pdbx_strand_id
1 'polypeptide(L)'
;MMLRSITVKTIFLLNIALLLTHPAHAETSVIGLGNFSCEKYLKLLDINPRSEEKFMAWAQGYISGLSNDLAQANPNANPNDFVSNMTYGSEKIKQFCIENPESKFSAAVDSAFHDIEKHQGAE
;
A
#
# COMPACT_ATOMS: atom_id res chain seq x y z
N MET A 1 -0.45 50.88 -25.68
CA MET A 1 -0.90 49.51 -26.05
C MET A 1 0.17 48.43 -25.85
N MET A 2 1.48 48.75 -25.81
CA MET A 2 2.56 47.77 -25.58
C MET A 2 2.66 47.22 -24.13
N LEU A 3 2.32 48.02 -23.11
CA LEU A 3 2.53 47.65 -21.70
C LEU A 3 1.68 46.45 -21.24
N ARG A 4 0.46 46.30 -21.79
CA ARG A 4 -0.45 45.18 -21.49
C ARG A 4 0.01 43.84 -22.09
N SER A 5 0.74 43.86 -23.20
CA SER A 5 1.21 42.64 -23.87
C SER A 5 2.40 42.01 -23.14
N ILE A 6 3.22 42.85 -22.50
CA ILE A 6 4.37 42.41 -21.70
C ILE A 6 3.88 41.65 -20.46
N THR A 7 2.89 42.18 -19.73
CA THR A 7 2.37 41.56 -18.50
C THR A 7 1.76 40.18 -18.72
N VAL A 8 1.03 39.99 -19.82
CA VAL A 8 0.40 38.70 -20.16
C VAL A 8 1.45 37.64 -20.47
N LYS A 9 2.52 38.01 -21.21
CA LYS A 9 3.63 37.09 -21.50
C LYS A 9 4.38 36.68 -20.23
N THR A 10 4.60 37.60 -19.31
CA THR A 10 5.31 37.28 -18.05
C THR A 10 4.51 36.33 -17.17
N ILE A 11 3.19 36.54 -17.06
CA ILE A 11 2.30 35.65 -16.29
C ILE A 11 2.26 34.25 -16.92
N PHE A 12 2.19 34.17 -18.25
CA PHE A 12 2.15 32.88 -18.96
C PHE A 12 3.46 32.09 -18.76
N LEU A 13 4.61 32.76 -18.84
CA LEU A 13 5.92 32.13 -18.60
C LEU A 13 6.10 31.67 -17.14
N LEU A 14 5.58 32.43 -16.16
CA LEU A 14 5.64 32.06 -14.74
C LEU A 14 4.82 30.79 -14.44
N ASN A 15 3.67 30.61 -15.09
CA ASN A 15 2.83 29.44 -14.90
C ASN A 15 3.44 28.16 -15.51
N ILE A 16 4.16 28.28 -16.63
CA ILE A 16 4.87 27.14 -17.24
C ILE A 16 6.04 26.69 -16.33
N ALA A 17 6.76 27.64 -15.73
CA ALA A 17 7.86 27.32 -14.81
C ALA A 17 7.39 26.57 -13.55
N LEU A 18 6.17 26.85 -13.06
CA LEU A 18 5.60 26.19 -11.89
C LEU A 18 5.14 24.75 -12.17
N LEU A 19 4.84 24.40 -13.42
CA LEU A 19 4.38 23.06 -13.80
C LEU A 19 5.54 22.06 -13.99
N LEU A 20 6.76 22.55 -14.22
CA LEU A 20 7.93 21.71 -14.49
C LEU A 20 8.66 21.22 -13.22
N THR A 21 8.26 21.65 -12.03
CA THR A 21 8.97 21.32 -10.78
C THR A 21 8.52 20.02 -10.11
N HIS A 22 7.66 19.21 -10.73
CA HIS A 22 7.31 17.91 -10.18
C HIS A 22 8.27 16.84 -10.71
N PRO A 23 9.24 16.36 -9.92
CA PRO A 23 10.07 15.24 -10.36
C PRO A 23 9.18 14.03 -10.60
N ALA A 24 9.22 13.49 -11.82
CA ALA A 24 8.62 12.20 -12.11
C ALA A 24 9.49 11.12 -11.45
N HIS A 25 9.13 10.72 -10.23
CA HIS A 25 9.81 9.65 -9.53
C HIS A 25 9.36 8.30 -10.13
N ALA A 26 10.11 7.79 -11.09
CA ALA A 26 9.93 6.42 -11.56
C ALA A 26 10.51 5.45 -10.53
N GLU A 27 9.74 4.43 -10.13
CA GLU A 27 10.28 3.32 -9.32
C GLU A 27 11.24 2.49 -10.18
N THR A 28 12.54 2.54 -9.87
CA THR A 28 13.61 1.92 -10.68
C THR A 28 13.84 0.43 -10.39
N SER A 29 13.16 -0.13 -9.38
CA SER A 29 13.23 -1.57 -9.07
C SER A 29 11.98 -2.04 -8.33
N VAL A 30 11.13 -2.82 -9.01
CA VAL A 30 10.03 -3.55 -8.37
C VAL A 30 10.53 -4.96 -8.04
N ILE A 31 10.81 -5.21 -6.77
CA ILE A 31 11.28 -6.53 -6.28
C ILE A 31 10.08 -7.45 -5.95
N GLY A 32 8.86 -6.91 -5.88
CA GLY A 32 7.62 -7.66 -5.64
C GLY A 32 6.45 -6.75 -5.26
N LEU A 33 5.23 -7.31 -5.20
CA LEU A 33 4.01 -6.55 -4.86
C LEU A 33 4.07 -5.93 -3.45
N GLY A 34 4.74 -6.60 -2.51
CA GLY A 34 4.97 -6.08 -1.16
C GLY A 34 5.74 -4.76 -1.11
N ASN A 35 6.57 -4.46 -2.11
CA ASN A 35 7.41 -3.26 -2.13
C ASN A 35 6.73 -2.02 -2.75
N PHE A 36 5.50 -2.17 -3.27
CA PHE A 36 4.71 -1.03 -3.72
C PHE A 36 4.33 -0.16 -2.54
N SER A 37 4.23 1.15 -2.75
CA SER A 37 3.59 2.02 -1.77
C SER A 37 2.11 1.66 -1.62
N CYS A 38 1.57 1.93 -0.45
CA CYS A 38 0.14 1.83 -0.17
C CYS A 38 -0.69 2.69 -1.12
N GLU A 39 -0.21 3.90 -1.45
CA GLU A 39 -0.83 4.75 -2.47
C GLU A 39 -0.92 4.04 -3.83
N LYS A 40 0.17 3.39 -4.27
CA LYS A 40 0.19 2.67 -5.54
C LYS A 40 -0.74 1.46 -5.53
N TYR A 41 -0.81 0.72 -4.41
CA TYR A 41 -1.79 -0.34 -4.22
C TYR A 41 -3.22 0.19 -4.38
N LEU A 42 -3.60 1.23 -3.64
CA LEU A 42 -4.95 1.83 -3.69
C LEU A 42 -5.30 2.33 -5.09
N LYS A 43 -4.36 3.00 -5.77
CA LYS A 43 -4.54 3.46 -7.15
C LYS A 43 -4.76 2.31 -8.13
N LEU A 44 -4.06 1.19 -7.96
CA LEU A 44 -4.23 0.01 -8.81
C LEU A 44 -5.56 -0.71 -8.58
N LEU A 45 -6.12 -0.63 -7.36
CA LEU A 45 -7.47 -1.13 -7.08
C LEU A 45 -8.54 -0.31 -7.81
N ASP A 46 -8.41 1.02 -7.80
CA ASP A 46 -9.33 1.93 -8.46
C ASP A 46 -9.35 1.74 -9.99
N ILE A 47 -8.16 1.58 -10.59
CA ILE A 47 -8.02 1.39 -12.04
C ILE A 47 -8.48 0.00 -12.48
N ASN A 48 -8.18 -1.03 -11.68
CA ASN A 48 -8.49 -2.41 -12.01
C ASN A 48 -8.82 -3.20 -10.74
N PRO A 49 -10.10 -3.52 -10.48
CA PRO A 49 -10.50 -4.32 -9.32
C PRO A 49 -9.82 -5.69 -9.25
N ARG A 50 -9.40 -6.28 -10.39
CA ARG A 50 -8.65 -7.55 -10.39
C ARG A 50 -7.23 -7.44 -9.81
N SER A 51 -6.73 -6.23 -9.58
CA SER A 51 -5.48 -6.01 -8.86
C SER A 51 -5.60 -6.54 -7.43
N GLU A 52 -6.78 -6.44 -6.81
CA GLU A 52 -7.02 -6.88 -5.43
C GLU A 52 -6.65 -8.35 -5.24
N GLU A 53 -7.12 -9.21 -6.14
CA GLU A 53 -6.83 -10.65 -6.11
C GLU A 53 -5.32 -10.93 -6.09
N LYS A 54 -4.54 -10.21 -6.90
CA LYS A 54 -3.08 -10.40 -6.97
C LYS A 54 -2.37 -9.95 -5.70
N PHE A 55 -2.78 -8.80 -5.15
CA PHE A 55 -2.22 -8.31 -3.89
C PHE A 55 -2.58 -9.21 -2.72
N MET A 56 -3.81 -9.70 -2.67
CA MET A 56 -4.26 -10.60 -1.60
C MET A 56 -3.64 -11.99 -1.72
N ALA A 57 -3.46 -12.53 -2.94
CA ALA A 57 -2.73 -13.79 -3.13
C ALA A 57 -1.27 -13.66 -2.67
N TRP A 58 -0.60 -12.54 -2.97
CA TRP A 58 0.74 -12.27 -2.45
C TRP A 58 0.75 -12.14 -0.92
N ALA A 59 -0.23 -11.42 -0.34
CA ALA A 59 -0.36 -11.25 1.10
C ALA A 59 -0.52 -12.60 1.80
N GLN A 60 -1.42 -13.47 1.32
CA GLN A 60 -1.60 -14.81 1.86
C GLN A 60 -0.30 -15.62 1.88
N GLY A 61 0.50 -15.54 0.80
CA GLY A 61 1.82 -16.18 0.75
C GLY A 61 2.81 -15.61 1.78
N TYR A 62 2.84 -14.29 1.94
CA TYR A 62 3.67 -13.61 2.94
C TYR A 62 3.27 -14.03 4.37
N ILE A 63 1.97 -14.02 4.66
CA ILE A 63 1.48 -14.37 5.99
C ILE A 63 1.66 -15.86 6.29
N SER A 64 1.54 -16.75 5.30
CA SER A 64 1.85 -18.17 5.50
C SER A 64 3.26 -18.37 6.10
N GLY A 65 4.24 -17.57 5.64
CA GLY A 65 5.58 -17.52 6.23
C GLY A 65 5.57 -17.06 7.69
N LEU A 66 4.91 -15.93 7.97
CA LEU A 66 4.79 -15.39 9.34
C LEU A 66 4.10 -16.37 10.30
N SER A 67 3.02 -17.02 9.86
CA SER A 67 2.30 -18.03 10.64
C SER A 67 3.17 -19.25 10.93
N ASN A 68 4.02 -19.66 10.00
CA ASN A 68 4.97 -20.76 10.22
C ASN A 68 6.05 -20.37 11.25
N ASP A 69 6.54 -19.14 11.21
CA ASP A 69 7.50 -18.64 12.21
C ASP A 69 6.85 -18.53 13.59
N LEU A 70 5.60 -18.05 13.66
CA LEU A 70 4.82 -17.99 14.89
C LEU A 70 4.59 -19.37 15.49
N ALA A 71 4.21 -20.37 14.69
CA ALA A 71 3.98 -21.73 15.18
C ALA A 71 5.26 -22.40 15.72
N GLN A 72 6.42 -22.08 15.14
CA GLN A 72 7.71 -22.52 15.68
C GLN A 72 8.05 -21.87 17.02
N ALA A 73 7.68 -20.59 17.21
CA ALA A 73 7.92 -19.85 18.44
C ALA A 73 6.89 -20.16 19.54
N ASN A 74 5.66 -20.49 19.16
CA ASN A 74 4.53 -20.76 20.05
C ASN A 74 3.76 -21.99 19.57
N PRO A 75 3.96 -23.18 20.20
CA PRO A 75 3.28 -24.42 19.83
C PRO A 75 1.75 -24.38 19.96
N ASN A 76 1.21 -23.40 20.67
CA ASN A 76 -0.24 -23.21 20.84
C ASN A 76 -0.85 -22.28 19.78
N ALA A 77 -0.04 -21.62 18.95
CA ALA A 77 -0.56 -20.82 17.85
C ALA A 77 -1.12 -21.74 16.76
N ASN A 78 -2.29 -21.42 16.22
CA ASN A 78 -2.89 -22.15 15.12
C ASN A 78 -2.70 -21.37 13.79
N PRO A 79 -1.85 -21.85 12.86
CA PRO A 79 -1.58 -21.18 11.59
C PRO A 79 -2.83 -20.93 10.73
N ASN A 80 -3.88 -21.75 10.91
CA ASN A 80 -5.11 -21.65 10.14
C ASN A 80 -5.96 -20.44 10.53
N ASP A 81 -5.73 -19.88 11.72
CA ASP A 81 -6.53 -18.77 12.24
C ASP A 81 -6.35 -17.50 11.41
N PHE A 82 -5.25 -17.40 10.68
CA PHE A 82 -5.02 -16.29 9.78
C PHE A 82 -5.81 -16.43 8.47
N VAL A 83 -5.84 -17.64 7.89
CA VAL A 83 -6.58 -17.92 6.65
C VAL A 83 -8.09 -17.76 6.86
N SER A 84 -8.60 -18.17 8.03
CA SER A 84 -10.01 -18.01 8.38
C SER A 84 -10.44 -16.55 8.55
N ASN A 85 -9.50 -15.65 8.87
CA ASN A 85 -9.76 -14.23 9.10
C ASN A 85 -9.28 -13.32 7.95
N MET A 86 -9.06 -13.88 6.75
CA MET A 86 -8.50 -13.11 5.64
C MET A 86 -9.41 -11.97 5.15
N THR A 87 -10.74 -12.09 5.29
CA THR A 87 -11.66 -10.98 5.02
C THR A 87 -11.38 -9.80 5.93
N TYR A 88 -11.28 -10.03 7.24
CA TYR A 88 -10.89 -8.99 8.20
C TYR A 88 -9.48 -8.45 7.93
N GLY A 89 -8.53 -9.35 7.63
CA GLY A 89 -7.17 -8.97 7.24
C GLY A 89 -7.13 -8.05 6.02
N SER A 90 -7.93 -8.33 4.99
CA SER A 90 -8.00 -7.47 3.79
C SER A 90 -8.53 -6.07 4.09
N GLU A 91 -9.52 -5.96 4.98
CA GLU A 91 -10.04 -4.66 5.42
C GLU A 91 -8.98 -3.87 6.18
N LYS A 92 -8.24 -4.53 7.08
CA LYS A 92 -7.14 -3.91 7.83
C LYS A 92 -6.00 -3.46 6.95
N ILE A 93 -5.61 -4.27 5.96
CA ILE A 93 -4.60 -3.88 4.96
C ILE A 93 -5.06 -2.61 4.23
N LYS A 94 -6.30 -2.57 3.78
CA LYS A 94 -6.84 -1.41 3.06
C LYS A 94 -6.89 -0.16 3.94
N GLN A 95 -7.37 -0.28 5.19
CA GLN A 95 -7.42 0.83 6.14
C GLN A 95 -6.01 1.36 6.47
N PHE A 96 -5.07 0.47 6.78
CA PHE A 96 -3.68 0.85 7.02
C PHE A 96 -3.11 1.63 5.84
N CYS A 97 -3.38 1.19 4.61
CA CYS A 97 -2.90 1.87 3.41
C CYS A 97 -3.57 3.22 3.15
N ILE A 98 -4.82 3.42 3.56
CA ILE A 98 -5.49 4.72 3.50
C ILE A 98 -4.82 5.69 4.48
N GLU A 99 -4.50 5.23 5.68
CA GLU A 99 -3.89 6.03 6.74
C GLU A 99 -2.40 6.32 6.49
N ASN A 100 -1.70 5.42 5.78
CA ASN A 100 -0.25 5.46 5.61
C ASN A 100 0.17 5.31 4.13
N PRO A 101 -0.17 6.27 3.25
CA PRO A 101 0.00 6.12 1.79
C PRO A 101 1.44 5.88 1.34
N GLU A 102 2.44 6.42 2.06
CA GLU A 102 3.86 6.26 1.74
C GLU A 102 4.46 4.92 2.21
N SER A 103 3.76 4.21 3.10
CA SER A 103 4.22 2.92 3.62
C SER A 103 4.22 1.84 2.54
N LYS A 104 5.03 0.80 2.73
CA LYS A 104 5.05 -0.37 1.84
C LYS A 104 3.83 -1.25 2.08
N PHE A 105 3.32 -1.86 1.02
CA PHE A 105 2.22 -2.81 1.11
C PHE A 105 2.54 -3.97 2.08
N SER A 106 3.78 -4.45 2.10
CA SER A 106 4.21 -5.48 3.07
C SER A 106 4.05 -5.05 4.53
N ALA A 107 4.24 -3.77 4.85
CA ALA A 107 4.03 -3.26 6.21
C ALA A 107 2.55 -3.24 6.60
N ALA A 108 1.66 -2.96 5.64
CA ALA A 108 0.22 -3.07 5.87
C ALA A 108 -0.20 -4.52 6.15
N VAL A 109 0.38 -5.47 5.42
CA VAL A 109 0.15 -6.91 5.61
C VAL A 109 0.65 -7.39 6.97
N ASP A 110 1.86 -6.98 7.36
CA ASP A 110 2.45 -7.25 8.68
C ASP A 110 1.61 -6.68 9.82
N SER A 111 1.14 -5.44 9.68
CA SER A 111 0.23 -4.81 10.65
C SER A 111 -1.09 -5.59 10.79
N ALA A 112 -1.66 -6.07 9.69
CA ALA A 112 -2.89 -6.85 9.71
C ALA A 112 -2.69 -8.23 10.36
N PHE A 113 -1.54 -8.87 10.14
CA PHE A 113 -1.16 -10.11 10.80
C PHE A 113 -1.15 -9.97 12.32
N HIS A 114 -0.45 -8.96 12.83
CA HIS A 114 -0.40 -8.71 14.28
C HIS A 114 -1.74 -8.27 14.88
N ASP A 115 -2.61 -7.62 14.10
CA ASP A 115 -3.95 -7.27 14.56
C ASP A 115 -4.84 -8.51 14.71
N ILE A 116 -4.72 -9.46 13.76
CA ILE A 116 -5.41 -10.77 13.81
C ILE A 116 -4.91 -11.61 14.99
N GLU A 117 -3.60 -11.70 15.17
CA GLU A 117 -2.97 -12.42 16.28
C GLU A 117 -3.48 -11.90 17.64
N LYS A 118 -3.55 -10.57 17.81
CA LYS A 118 -4.04 -9.95 19.05
C LYS A 118 -5.52 -10.16 19.29
N HIS A 119 -6.35 -10.09 18.24
CA HIS A 119 -7.80 -10.30 18.39
C HIS A 119 -8.14 -11.73 18.78
N GLN A 120 -7.30 -12.71 18.45
CA GLN A 120 -7.50 -14.11 18.80
C GLN A 120 -6.99 -14.47 20.20
N GLY A 121 -5.95 -13.79 20.69
CA GLY A 121 -5.47 -13.96 22.07
C GLY A 121 -6.35 -13.34 23.16
N ALA A 122 -7.51 -12.79 22.79
CA ALA A 122 -8.46 -12.13 23.70
C ALA A 122 -9.69 -12.99 24.04
N GLU A 123 -9.78 -14.22 23.50
CA GLU A 123 -10.74 -15.26 23.90
C GLU A 123 -10.09 -16.32 24.81
#